data_AF-A0A212D3P4-F1
#
_entry.id   AF-A0A212D3P4-F1
#
_cell.length_a   1.000
_cell.length_b   1.000
_cell.length_c   1.000
_cell.angle_alpha   90.00
_cell.angle_beta   90.00
_cell.angle_gamma   90.00
#
_symmetry.space_group_name_H-M   'P 1'
#
loop_
_entity.id
_entity.type
_entity.pdbx_description
1 polymer ?
#
loop_
_entity_poly.entity_id
_entity_poly.type
_entity_poly.pdbx_seq_one_letter_code
_entity_poly.pdbx_strand_id
1 'polypeptide(L)'
;ALTVPLPQVSRLALSGLRNWTTAASPSAVFAARHFRPFLPPRGHVELGEPWWIIPSELSVFTGYLSNNRFYPPPPKGKEVIIHRLLSMFHPRPFVKTRFAPQGAVACLTAISDFYYTVIIHAEFQLSEPPDFPFWFSPGQFTGHVILSKDATHVRDFRLFVPNHRSLNMELEALGPSVPSVILDEDGNLIDSRLPSGEPLQFVFEEIQWQQELSWEEAARRLEVAMYPFKKVTYLPFTEAFDQAKAKNKLVHSILLWGALDDHSPILALLNESFISTWSLVKELEDLQNNQENPSHQQLAGLHLEKYSFPVEMMICLPNGTVVHHINANYFLDITSMKPEDIENHVFSFSSTFEDPSTATYMQFLKEGLRRGLPLLQP
;
A
#
# COMPACT_ATOMS: atom_id res chain seq x y z
N ALA A 1 -11.32 4.90 -36.06
CA ALA A 1 -11.37 5.52 -34.73
C ALA A 1 -12.37 4.76 -33.87
N LEU A 2 -11.92 3.70 -33.22
CA LEU A 2 -12.71 2.98 -32.21
C LEU A 2 -12.37 3.62 -30.87
N THR A 3 -13.17 4.59 -30.46
CA THR A 3 -13.19 5.08 -29.08
C THR A 3 -13.58 3.89 -28.20
N VAL A 4 -12.59 3.30 -27.53
CA VAL A 4 -12.84 2.36 -26.44
C VAL A 4 -13.58 3.17 -25.36
N PRO A 5 -14.82 2.81 -24.99
CA PRO A 5 -15.51 3.52 -23.94
C PRO A 5 -14.71 3.35 -22.66
N LEU A 6 -14.43 4.46 -21.97
CA LEU A 6 -14.05 4.45 -20.56
C LEU A 6 -15.02 3.49 -19.84
N PRO A 7 -14.55 2.53 -19.03
CA PRO A 7 -15.45 1.84 -18.13
C PRO A 7 -16.02 2.93 -17.20
N GLN A 8 -17.29 3.29 -17.42
CA GLN A 8 -18.02 4.09 -16.46
C GLN A 8 -18.11 3.24 -15.20
N VAL A 9 -17.24 3.51 -14.23
CA VAL A 9 -17.47 3.11 -12.85
C VAL A 9 -18.88 3.62 -12.52
N SER A 10 -19.82 2.69 -12.35
CA SER A 10 -21.22 3.08 -12.20
C SER A 10 -21.33 4.01 -10.99
N ARG A 11 -22.13 5.08 -11.10
CA ARG A 11 -22.40 5.99 -9.96
C ARG A 11 -22.89 5.21 -8.73
N LEU A 12 -23.53 4.07 -8.95
CA LEU A 12 -23.99 3.12 -7.93
C LEU A 12 -22.81 2.50 -7.17
N ALA A 13 -21.77 2.05 -7.87
CA ALA A 13 -20.65 1.37 -7.24
C ALA A 13 -19.85 2.31 -6.30
N LEU A 14 -19.78 3.62 -6.61
CA LEU A 14 -19.18 4.65 -5.75
C LEU A 14 -20.11 5.20 -4.65
N SER A 15 -21.36 4.74 -4.57
CA SER A 15 -22.37 5.33 -3.68
C SER A 15 -22.00 5.18 -2.21
N GLY A 16 -21.46 4.03 -1.80
CA GLY A 16 -21.06 3.79 -0.41
C GLY A 16 -19.99 4.76 0.09
N LEU A 17 -18.96 5.04 -0.71
CA LEU A 17 -17.95 6.03 -0.38
C LEU A 17 -18.52 7.45 -0.36
N ARG A 18 -19.33 7.82 -1.36
CA ARG A 18 -19.91 9.17 -1.44
C ARG A 18 -20.86 9.47 -0.29
N ASN A 19 -21.55 8.45 0.21
CA ASN A 19 -22.46 8.56 1.32
C ASN A 19 -21.73 8.51 2.67
N TRP A 20 -20.48 8.04 2.70
CA TRP A 20 -19.65 8.01 3.88
C TRP A 20 -19.05 9.39 4.16
N THR A 21 -19.82 10.18 4.91
CA THR A 21 -19.48 11.57 5.28
C THR A 21 -19.10 11.70 6.75
N THR A 22 -19.35 10.67 7.55
CA THR A 22 -19.15 10.67 9.00
C THR A 22 -18.60 9.34 9.48
N ALA A 23 -17.83 9.38 10.57
CA ALA A 23 -17.36 8.18 11.25
C ALA A 23 -18.55 7.39 11.82
N ALA A 24 -18.49 6.05 11.73
CA ALA A 24 -19.50 5.17 12.30
C ALA A 24 -19.65 5.33 13.83
N SER A 25 -18.58 5.67 14.54
CA SER A 25 -18.60 6.02 15.95
C SER A 25 -17.52 7.08 16.23
N PRO A 26 -17.92 8.32 16.59
CA PRO A 26 -16.97 9.42 16.78
C PRO A 26 -16.10 9.24 18.05
N SER A 27 -16.51 8.39 18.99
CA SER A 27 -15.74 8.07 20.20
C SER A 27 -15.96 6.64 20.66
N ALA A 28 -14.96 6.05 21.30
CA ALA A 28 -15.04 4.74 21.94
C ALA A 28 -13.99 4.61 23.05
N VAL A 29 -14.26 3.72 24.02
CA VAL A 29 -13.37 3.48 25.16
C VAL A 29 -12.54 2.21 24.94
N PHE A 30 -11.22 2.33 25.10
CA PHE A 30 -10.29 1.21 24.99
C PHE A 30 -9.47 1.07 26.27
N ALA A 31 -9.38 -0.14 26.81
CA ALA A 31 -8.43 -0.45 27.85
C ALA A 31 -6.99 -0.49 27.28
N ALA A 32 -6.01 0.01 28.02
CA ALA A 32 -4.60 0.01 27.60
C ALA A 32 -4.09 -1.39 27.18
N ARG A 33 -4.53 -2.44 27.88
CA ARG A 33 -4.23 -3.84 27.53
C ARG A 33 -4.60 -4.24 26.10
N HIS A 34 -5.57 -3.56 25.47
CA HIS A 34 -5.95 -3.82 24.09
C HIS A 34 -4.87 -3.39 23.09
N PHE A 35 -3.95 -2.49 23.47
CA PHE A 35 -2.83 -2.02 22.65
C PHE A 35 -1.58 -2.91 22.76
N ARG A 36 -1.61 -3.94 23.60
CA ARG A 36 -0.52 -4.93 23.71
C ARG A 36 -0.06 -5.54 22.37
N PRO A 37 -0.92 -5.78 21.35
CA PRO A 37 -0.48 -6.27 20.04
C PRO A 37 0.51 -5.35 19.31
N PHE A 38 0.55 -4.06 19.64
CA PHE A 38 1.50 -3.10 19.07
C PHE A 38 2.89 -3.16 19.72
N LEU A 39 3.07 -3.89 20.83
CA LEU A 39 4.39 -4.07 21.40
C LEU A 39 5.25 -4.97 20.51
N PRO A 40 6.56 -4.71 20.44
CA PRO A 40 7.48 -5.57 19.72
C PRO A 40 7.49 -7.01 20.26
N PRO A 41 7.72 -8.02 19.40
CA PRO A 41 8.01 -9.38 19.83
C PRO A 41 9.23 -9.46 20.76
N ARG A 42 9.31 -10.52 21.56
CA ARG A 42 10.49 -10.75 22.43
C ARG A 42 11.76 -10.79 21.58
N GLY A 43 12.72 -9.93 21.89
CA GLY A 43 14.00 -9.84 21.20
C GLY A 43 14.06 -8.84 20.03
N HIS A 44 12.93 -8.28 19.59
CA HIS A 44 12.90 -7.23 18.55
C HIS A 44 12.89 -5.84 19.22
N VAL A 45 14.06 -5.36 19.65
CA VAL A 45 14.17 -4.06 20.37
C VAL A 45 14.98 -3.05 19.55
N GLU A 46 15.30 -3.36 18.31
CA GLU A 46 16.06 -2.46 17.45
C GLU A 46 15.16 -1.38 16.83
N LEU A 47 15.66 -0.15 16.79
CA LEU A 47 14.94 0.96 16.15
C LEU A 47 14.82 0.74 14.64
N GLY A 48 13.60 0.96 14.15
CA GLY A 48 13.26 0.86 12.73
C GLY A 48 13.23 -0.57 12.18
N GLU A 49 13.52 -1.60 12.97
CA GLU A 49 13.34 -3.00 12.55
C GLU A 49 11.83 -3.31 12.47
N PRO A 50 11.29 -3.63 11.28
CA PRO A 50 9.86 -3.88 11.12
C PRO A 50 9.47 -5.28 11.60
N TRP A 51 8.34 -5.37 12.30
CA TRP A 51 7.69 -6.64 12.62
C TRP A 51 6.22 -6.65 12.21
N TRP A 52 5.71 -7.84 11.90
CA TRP A 52 4.31 -8.03 11.57
C TRP A 52 3.46 -8.11 12.84
N ILE A 53 2.52 -7.16 13.00
CA ILE A 53 1.44 -7.26 13.98
C ILE A 53 0.41 -8.26 13.48
N ILE A 54 0.03 -8.12 12.20
CA ILE A 54 -0.89 -9.00 11.50
C ILE A 54 -0.21 -9.41 10.20
N PRO A 55 0.25 -10.66 10.06
CA PRO A 55 0.86 -11.11 8.82
C PRO A 55 -0.19 -11.33 7.71
N SER A 56 0.27 -11.35 6.47
CA SER A 56 -0.52 -11.77 5.31
C SER A 56 -0.99 -13.21 5.46
N GLU A 57 -2.22 -13.49 5.01
CA GLU A 57 -2.78 -14.84 4.88
C GLU A 57 -2.86 -15.30 3.42
N LEU A 58 -2.31 -14.52 2.50
CA LEU A 58 -2.30 -14.88 1.10
C LEU A 58 -1.46 -16.14 0.93
N SER A 59 -2.09 -17.15 0.33
CA SER A 59 -1.36 -18.28 -0.19
C SER A 59 -0.42 -17.77 -1.27
N VAL A 60 0.84 -18.20 -1.20
CA VAL A 60 1.85 -17.93 -2.22
C VAL A 60 1.37 -18.43 -3.59
N PHE A 61 0.45 -19.41 -3.63
CA PHE A 61 -0.09 -19.98 -4.87
C PHE A 61 -1.27 -19.24 -5.48
N THR A 62 -2.04 -18.47 -4.71
CA THR A 62 -3.22 -17.78 -5.24
C THR A 62 -3.07 -16.27 -5.25
N GLY A 63 -2.24 -15.67 -4.39
CA GLY A 63 -2.02 -14.22 -4.35
C GLY A 63 -3.25 -13.37 -3.97
N TYR A 64 -4.44 -13.98 -3.84
CA TYR A 64 -5.69 -13.32 -3.45
C TYR A 64 -6.62 -14.25 -2.65
N LEU A 65 -7.53 -13.63 -1.90
CA LEU A 65 -8.64 -14.27 -1.19
C LEU A 65 -9.91 -14.31 -2.08
N SER A 66 -10.84 -15.21 -1.75
CA SER A 66 -12.07 -15.45 -2.53
C SER A 66 -12.89 -14.19 -2.85
N ASN A 67 -13.52 -14.16 -4.04
CA ASN A 67 -14.48 -13.15 -4.48
C ASN A 67 -15.74 -13.07 -3.59
N ASN A 68 -16.11 -14.17 -2.90
CA ASN A 68 -17.37 -14.25 -2.15
C ASN A 68 -17.32 -13.60 -0.76
N ARG A 69 -16.39 -12.65 -0.56
CA ARG A 69 -16.16 -11.95 0.72
C ARG A 69 -16.89 -10.62 0.75
N PHE A 70 -18.22 -10.66 0.78
CA PHE A 70 -19.07 -9.46 0.90
C PHE A 70 -19.06 -8.88 2.32
N TYR A 71 -18.86 -9.72 3.32
CA TYR A 71 -18.80 -9.34 4.73
C TYR A 71 -17.43 -9.66 5.33
N PRO A 72 -16.90 -8.82 6.23
CA PRO A 72 -15.63 -9.08 6.88
C PRO A 72 -15.77 -10.32 7.77
N PRO A 73 -14.76 -11.22 7.77
CA PRO A 73 -14.75 -12.33 8.71
C PRO A 73 -14.61 -11.80 10.15
N PRO A 74 -15.09 -12.54 11.17
CA PRO A 74 -14.86 -12.17 12.55
C PRO A 74 -13.36 -12.02 12.86
N PRO A 75 -12.91 -10.91 13.46
CA PRO A 75 -11.49 -10.69 13.73
C PRO A 75 -10.98 -11.67 14.78
N LYS A 76 -9.75 -12.16 14.62
CA LYS A 76 -9.11 -13.12 15.54
C LYS A 76 -7.77 -12.60 16.08
N GLY A 77 -7.45 -12.95 17.31
CA GLY A 77 -6.15 -12.65 17.92
C GLY A 77 -5.80 -11.16 17.87
N LYS A 78 -4.67 -10.82 17.23
CA LYS A 78 -4.18 -9.44 17.11
C LYS A 78 -5.02 -8.56 16.17
N GLU A 79 -5.87 -9.15 15.33
CA GLU A 79 -6.77 -8.38 14.45
C GLU A 79 -7.84 -7.61 15.21
N VAL A 80 -8.20 -8.06 16.42
CA VAL A 80 -9.32 -7.51 17.19
C VAL A 80 -9.15 -6.02 17.47
N ILE A 81 -7.94 -5.57 17.82
CA ILE A 81 -7.70 -4.15 18.10
C ILE A 81 -7.81 -3.31 16.82
N ILE A 82 -7.19 -3.76 15.72
CA ILE A 82 -7.24 -3.05 14.44
C ILE A 82 -8.67 -3.00 13.89
N HIS A 83 -9.38 -4.13 13.94
CA HIS A 83 -10.79 -4.18 13.57
C HIS A 83 -11.61 -3.18 14.39
N ARG A 84 -11.47 -3.15 15.72
CA ARG A 84 -12.24 -2.24 16.58
C ARG A 84 -11.95 -0.77 16.27
N LEU A 85 -10.69 -0.41 16.03
CA LEU A 85 -10.30 0.94 15.63
C LEU A 85 -10.93 1.31 14.28
N LEU A 86 -10.82 0.43 13.28
CA LEU A 86 -11.44 0.64 11.98
C LEU A 86 -12.98 0.66 12.04
N SER A 87 -13.59 -0.09 12.96
CA SER A 87 -15.04 -0.11 13.16
C SER A 87 -15.59 1.22 13.66
N MET A 88 -14.76 2.06 14.30
CA MET A 88 -15.13 3.44 14.61
C MET A 88 -15.28 4.26 13.33
N PHE A 89 -14.53 3.93 12.29
CA PHE A 89 -14.53 4.64 11.02
C PHE A 89 -15.64 4.13 10.10
N HIS A 90 -15.73 2.80 9.93
CA HIS A 90 -16.70 2.15 9.05
C HIS A 90 -17.22 0.85 9.67
N PRO A 91 -18.54 0.53 9.61
CA PRO A 91 -19.13 -0.60 10.33
C PRO A 91 -18.64 -1.99 9.85
N ARG A 92 -18.07 -2.09 8.65
CA ARG A 92 -17.66 -3.37 8.04
C ARG A 92 -16.22 -3.31 7.49
N PRO A 93 -15.20 -3.17 8.33
CA PRO A 93 -13.82 -3.10 7.86
C PRO A 93 -13.21 -4.49 7.69
N PHE A 94 -12.53 -4.71 6.57
CA PHE A 94 -11.68 -5.87 6.38
C PHE A 94 -10.26 -5.52 6.83
N VAL A 95 -9.80 -6.16 7.91
CA VAL A 95 -8.41 -6.05 8.38
C VAL A 95 -7.43 -6.76 7.43
N LYS A 96 -7.91 -7.80 6.75
CA LYS A 96 -7.19 -8.50 5.68
C LYS A 96 -7.91 -8.24 4.38
N THR A 97 -7.33 -7.31 3.62
CA THR A 97 -7.67 -6.97 2.24
C THR A 97 -7.70 -8.22 1.38
N ARG A 98 -8.35 -8.18 0.23
CA ARG A 98 -8.45 -9.37 -0.62
C ARG A 98 -7.14 -9.73 -1.30
N PHE A 99 -6.29 -8.76 -1.62
CA PHE A 99 -5.02 -8.92 -2.31
C PHE A 99 -3.90 -8.28 -1.49
N ALA A 100 -2.65 -8.53 -1.87
CA ALA A 100 -1.52 -7.85 -1.25
C ALA A 100 -1.56 -6.33 -1.57
N PRO A 101 -1.04 -5.47 -0.69
CA PRO A 101 -0.47 -5.79 0.61
C PRO A 101 -1.56 -6.12 1.64
N GLN A 102 -1.25 -7.00 2.60
CA GLN A 102 -2.18 -7.43 3.63
C GLN A 102 -1.60 -7.25 5.02
N GLY A 103 -2.49 -6.88 5.95
CA GLY A 103 -2.21 -6.92 7.37
C GLY A 103 -1.60 -5.61 7.88
N ALA A 104 -0.79 -5.73 8.92
CA ALA A 104 -0.28 -4.60 9.68
C ALA A 104 1.17 -4.84 10.10
N VAL A 105 2.02 -3.86 9.82
CA VAL A 105 3.44 -3.84 10.18
C VAL A 105 3.71 -2.67 11.10
N ALA A 106 4.67 -2.83 12.01
CA ALA A 106 5.09 -1.78 12.92
C ALA A 106 6.60 -1.81 13.14
N CYS A 107 7.17 -0.68 13.56
CA CYS A 107 8.57 -0.58 13.96
C CYS A 107 8.71 0.41 15.13
N LEU A 108 9.80 0.32 15.88
CA LEU A 108 10.11 1.26 16.95
C LEU A 108 10.74 2.52 16.38
N THR A 109 10.27 3.69 16.81
CA THR A 109 10.92 4.97 16.51
C THR A 109 11.61 5.57 17.72
N ALA A 110 11.18 5.24 18.94
CA ALA A 110 11.87 5.71 20.14
C ALA A 110 11.76 4.71 21.29
N ILE A 111 12.82 4.67 22.10
CA ILE A 111 12.91 3.81 23.28
C ILE A 111 13.29 4.70 24.47
N SER A 112 12.48 4.62 25.52
CA SER A 112 12.78 5.15 26.86
C SER A 112 12.91 3.99 27.86
N ASP A 113 13.15 4.25 29.14
CA ASP A 113 13.19 3.20 30.18
C ASP A 113 11.85 2.47 30.31
N PHE A 114 10.74 3.22 30.20
CA PHE A 114 9.39 2.73 30.50
C PHE A 114 8.45 2.67 29.30
N TYR A 115 8.74 3.42 28.23
CA TYR A 115 7.87 3.58 27.06
C TYR A 115 8.58 3.22 25.75
N TYR A 116 7.77 2.77 24.80
CA TYR A 116 8.11 2.70 23.39
C TYR A 116 7.25 3.70 22.61
N THR A 117 7.85 4.29 21.57
CA THR A 117 7.10 4.87 20.45
C THR A 117 7.13 3.88 19.30
N VAL A 118 5.95 3.43 18.89
CA VAL A 118 5.75 2.47 17.81
C VAL A 118 5.02 3.17 16.68
N ILE A 119 5.58 3.17 15.47
CA ILE A 119 4.88 3.58 14.25
C ILE A 119 4.19 2.37 13.63
N ILE A 120 3.00 2.57 13.06
CA ILE A 120 2.15 1.51 12.53
C ILE A 120 1.80 1.85 11.08
N HIS A 121 1.79 0.84 10.23
CA HIS A 121 1.18 0.85 8.90
C HIS A 121 0.25 -0.34 8.81
N ALA A 122 -0.98 -0.14 8.35
CA ALA A 122 -1.82 -1.27 7.97
C ALA A 122 -2.74 -0.95 6.79
N GLU A 123 -3.06 -2.02 6.07
CA GLU A 123 -4.01 -2.00 4.97
C GLU A 123 -5.40 -2.40 5.46
N PHE A 124 -6.43 -1.75 4.91
CA PHE A 124 -7.80 -2.15 5.12
C PHE A 124 -8.60 -2.10 3.83
N GLN A 125 -9.72 -2.81 3.82
CA GLN A 125 -10.68 -2.77 2.73
C GLN A 125 -12.07 -2.49 3.29
N LEU A 126 -12.86 -1.72 2.54
CA LEU A 126 -14.27 -1.47 2.84
C LEU A 126 -15.14 -2.19 1.82
N SER A 127 -16.29 -2.68 2.28
CA SER A 127 -17.30 -3.29 1.41
C SER A 127 -18.69 -2.86 1.84
N GLU A 128 -19.54 -2.58 0.86
CA GLU A 128 -20.94 -2.26 1.03
C GLU A 128 -21.80 -3.14 0.11
N PRO A 129 -22.34 -4.26 0.62
CA PRO A 129 -23.25 -5.12 -0.15
C PRO A 129 -24.51 -4.35 -0.61
N PRO A 130 -25.13 -4.70 -1.75
CA PRO A 130 -24.84 -5.84 -2.62
C PRO A 130 -23.70 -5.59 -3.62
N ASP A 131 -23.14 -4.38 -3.62
CA ASP A 131 -22.11 -4.00 -4.56
C ASP A 131 -20.79 -4.72 -4.23
N PHE A 132 -20.03 -5.04 -5.26
CA PHE A 132 -18.69 -5.60 -5.09
C PHE A 132 -17.83 -4.61 -4.28
N PRO A 133 -16.94 -5.11 -3.41
CA PRO A 133 -16.11 -4.25 -2.57
C PRO A 133 -15.42 -3.20 -3.42
N PHE A 134 -15.58 -1.95 -3.03
CA PHE A 134 -14.93 -0.84 -3.69
C PHE A 134 -13.46 -0.81 -3.28
N TRP A 135 -12.57 -0.76 -4.27
CA TRP A 135 -11.13 -0.78 -4.04
C TRP A 135 -10.60 0.62 -3.79
N PHE A 136 -10.10 0.84 -2.58
CA PHE A 136 -9.07 1.84 -2.35
C PHE A 136 -7.77 1.08 -2.14
N SER A 137 -6.87 1.19 -3.11
CA SER A 137 -5.47 0.81 -2.97
C SER A 137 -4.64 2.08 -3.17
N PRO A 138 -3.95 2.57 -2.12
CA PRO A 138 -3.88 2.06 -0.75
C PRO A 138 -4.96 2.67 0.15
N GLY A 139 -5.86 1.85 0.67
CA GLY A 139 -6.61 2.15 1.90
C GLY A 139 -5.69 1.91 3.08
N GLN A 140 -4.70 2.77 3.25
CA GLN A 140 -3.71 2.66 4.32
C GLN A 140 -4.10 3.56 5.49
N PHE A 141 -3.88 3.09 6.70
CA PHE A 141 -3.73 4.00 7.84
C PHE A 141 -2.31 3.90 8.38
N THR A 142 -1.79 5.05 8.77
CA THR A 142 -0.50 5.20 9.42
C THR A 142 -0.65 6.02 10.69
N GLY A 143 0.34 5.96 11.55
CA GLY A 143 0.35 6.72 12.79
C GLY A 143 1.25 6.07 13.81
N HIS A 144 1.08 6.45 15.07
CA HIS A 144 1.94 5.99 16.14
C HIS A 144 1.18 5.74 17.44
N VAL A 145 1.81 4.95 18.30
CA VAL A 145 1.38 4.73 19.68
C VAL A 145 2.60 4.90 20.59
N ILE A 146 2.42 5.69 21.65
CA ILE A 146 3.34 5.77 22.78
C ILE A 146 2.74 4.98 23.92
N LEU A 147 3.34 3.84 24.27
CA LEU A 147 2.80 2.92 25.27
C LEU A 147 3.89 2.36 26.17
N SER A 148 3.50 2.02 27.39
CA SER A 148 4.42 1.43 28.35
C SER A 148 4.86 0.03 27.90
N LYS A 149 6.09 -0.35 28.22
CA LYS A 149 6.68 -1.64 27.79
C LYS A 149 5.90 -2.88 28.29
N ASP A 150 5.09 -2.70 29.31
CA ASP A 150 4.20 -3.72 29.91
C ASP A 150 2.73 -3.62 29.42
N ALA A 151 2.42 -2.67 28.53
CA ALA A 151 1.07 -2.35 28.02
C ALA A 151 0.03 -1.99 29.11
N THR A 152 0.47 -1.48 30.26
CA THR A 152 -0.42 -0.97 31.31
C THR A 152 -0.94 0.44 31.03
N HIS A 153 -0.19 1.24 30.26
CA HIS A 153 -0.51 2.63 29.96
C HIS A 153 -0.29 2.96 28.48
N VAL A 154 -1.19 3.75 27.92
CA VAL A 154 -1.02 4.40 26.60
C VAL A 154 -0.92 5.90 26.88
N ARG A 155 0.20 6.51 26.52
CA ARG A 155 0.48 7.95 26.69
C ARG A 155 -0.13 8.76 25.55
N ASP A 156 0.07 8.30 24.32
CA ASP A 156 -0.43 8.96 23.11
C ASP A 156 -0.76 7.91 22.06
N PHE A 157 -1.76 8.17 21.25
CA PHE A 157 -2.16 7.31 20.16
C PHE A 157 -2.75 8.13 19.03
N ARG A 158 -2.18 7.98 17.84
CA ARG A 158 -2.69 8.59 16.61
C ARG A 158 -2.69 7.57 15.49
N LEU A 159 -3.78 7.54 14.74
CA LEU A 159 -3.95 6.71 13.56
C LEU A 159 -4.80 7.48 12.57
N PHE A 160 -4.32 7.61 11.34
CA PHE A 160 -4.94 8.45 10.32
C PHE A 160 -4.67 7.89 8.93
N VAL A 161 -5.51 8.29 7.97
CA VAL A 161 -5.27 8.04 6.55
C VAL A 161 -4.39 9.18 6.03
N PRO A 162 -3.19 8.92 5.49
CA PRO A 162 -2.31 9.97 5.01
C PRO A 162 -2.90 10.74 3.82
N ASN A 163 -2.86 12.07 3.87
CA ASN A 163 -3.45 12.99 2.89
C ASN A 163 -2.44 13.61 1.90
N HIS A 164 -1.16 13.30 2.03
CA HIS A 164 -0.06 13.86 1.23
C HIS A 164 0.19 13.10 -0.09
N ARG A 165 -0.57 12.05 -0.38
CA ARG A 165 -0.62 11.37 -1.68
C ARG A 165 -2.03 11.56 -2.25
N SER A 166 -2.17 11.71 -3.57
CA SER A 166 -3.45 11.96 -4.24
C SER A 166 -4.37 10.72 -4.19
N LEU A 167 -5.04 10.54 -3.04
CA LEU A 167 -6.22 9.73 -2.66
C LEU A 167 -6.08 9.46 -1.14
N ASN A 168 -6.98 9.75 -0.20
CA ASN A 168 -8.24 10.51 -0.08
C ASN A 168 -8.59 10.53 1.44
N MET A 169 -9.39 11.51 1.87
CA MET A 169 -9.89 11.78 3.24
C MET A 169 -8.92 12.48 4.20
N GLU A 170 -9.14 13.78 4.33
CA GLU A 170 -8.63 14.65 5.37
C GLU A 170 -9.36 14.34 6.69
N LEU A 171 -8.62 13.86 7.70
CA LEU A 171 -9.12 13.73 9.07
C LEU A 171 -8.44 14.81 9.92
N GLU A 172 -8.98 16.02 9.90
CA GLU A 172 -8.60 17.04 10.88
C GLU A 172 -9.15 16.65 12.25
N ALA A 173 -8.28 16.17 13.14
CA ALA A 173 -8.56 16.14 14.56
C ALA A 173 -8.25 17.54 15.14
N LEU A 174 -9.27 18.38 15.27
CA LEU A 174 -9.18 19.63 16.03
C LEU A 174 -9.06 19.32 17.53
N GLY A 175 -7.81 19.21 18.00
CA GLY A 175 -7.44 19.40 19.41
C GLY A 175 -8.02 18.41 20.44
N PRO A 176 -7.64 18.56 21.73
CA PRO A 176 -8.09 17.67 22.78
C PRO A 176 -9.53 18.02 23.17
N SER A 177 -10.50 17.26 22.67
CA SER A 177 -11.92 17.43 23.03
C SER A 177 -12.20 16.87 24.43
N VAL A 178 -12.35 17.75 25.42
CA VAL A 178 -13.13 17.46 26.63
C VAL A 178 -14.46 18.21 26.49
N PRO A 179 -15.59 17.58 26.14
CA PRO A 179 -16.88 18.25 26.16
C PRO A 179 -17.44 18.21 27.59
N SER A 180 -17.57 19.36 28.25
CA SER A 180 -18.08 19.48 29.63
C SER A 180 -19.56 19.83 29.74
N VAL A 181 -20.33 19.90 28.64
CA VAL A 181 -21.76 20.26 28.70
C VAL A 181 -22.56 19.51 27.62
N ILE A 182 -23.68 18.90 28.03
CA ILE A 182 -24.68 18.30 27.15
C ILE A 182 -25.98 19.12 27.29
N LEU A 183 -26.47 19.64 26.16
CA LEU A 183 -27.74 20.36 26.04
C LEU A 183 -28.76 19.49 25.29
N ASP A 184 -30.05 19.66 25.57
CA ASP A 184 -31.12 19.07 24.76
C ASP A 184 -31.46 19.91 23.53
N GLU A 185 -32.36 19.39 22.68
CA GLU A 185 -32.79 20.01 21.42
C GLU A 185 -33.56 21.34 21.62
N ASP A 186 -34.01 21.65 22.85
CA ASP A 186 -34.68 22.91 23.20
C ASP A 186 -33.73 23.91 23.90
N GLY A 187 -32.44 23.57 24.04
CA GLY A 187 -31.42 24.42 24.64
C GLY A 187 -31.37 24.35 26.17
N ASN A 188 -32.00 23.36 26.81
CA ASN A 188 -31.95 23.17 28.25
C ASN A 188 -30.78 22.26 28.66
N LEU A 189 -30.19 22.54 29.83
CA LEU A 189 -29.07 21.79 30.39
C LEU A 189 -29.52 20.42 30.92
N ILE A 190 -29.01 19.33 30.32
CA ILE A 190 -29.31 17.95 30.76
C ILE A 190 -28.36 17.49 31.87
N ASP A 191 -27.07 17.83 31.79
CA ASP A 191 -26.07 17.49 32.81
C ASP A 191 -24.96 18.55 32.84
N SER A 192 -24.65 19.03 34.03
CA SER A 192 -23.48 19.88 34.30
C SER A 192 -22.70 19.24 35.44
N ARG A 193 -21.74 18.40 35.10
CA ARG A 193 -20.69 18.03 36.05
C ARG A 193 -19.72 19.20 36.14
N LEU A 194 -20.07 20.19 36.97
CA LEU A 194 -19.08 21.16 37.44
C LEU A 194 -17.95 20.37 38.11
N PRO A 195 -16.68 20.52 37.67
CA PRO A 195 -15.58 19.93 38.39
C PRO A 195 -15.44 20.68 39.72
N SER A 196 -15.94 20.10 40.81
CA SER A 196 -15.67 20.56 42.18
C SER A 196 -14.31 20.07 42.70
N GLY A 197 -13.42 19.66 41.81
CA GLY A 197 -12.01 19.41 42.11
C GLY A 197 -11.19 20.25 41.15
N GLU A 198 -10.07 20.79 41.63
CA GLU A 198 -9.02 21.33 40.76
C GLU A 198 -8.85 20.41 39.54
N PRO A 199 -8.70 20.95 38.32
CA PRO A 199 -8.37 20.11 37.19
C PRO A 199 -7.12 19.33 37.58
N LEU A 200 -7.23 18.00 37.66
CA LEU A 200 -6.09 17.11 37.76
C LEU A 200 -5.25 17.38 36.51
N GLN A 201 -4.37 18.36 36.63
CA GLN A 201 -3.34 18.64 35.66
C GLN A 201 -2.38 17.48 35.83
N PHE A 202 -2.62 16.41 35.08
CA PHE A 202 -1.63 15.36 34.93
C PHE A 202 -0.42 15.99 34.25
N VAL A 203 0.52 16.46 35.06
CA VAL A 203 1.88 16.77 34.63
C VAL A 203 2.47 15.41 34.26
N PHE A 204 2.29 15.00 33.02
CA PHE A 204 3.03 13.88 32.50
C PHE A 204 4.49 14.30 32.46
N GLU A 205 5.34 13.62 33.23
CA GLU A 205 6.79 13.79 33.11
C GLU A 205 7.19 13.64 31.64
N GLU A 206 7.94 14.61 31.13
CA GLU A 206 8.52 14.54 29.78
C GLU A 206 9.30 13.23 29.66
N ILE A 207 9.02 12.46 28.61
CA ILE A 207 9.68 11.18 28.40
C ILE A 207 11.12 11.47 27.98
N GLN A 208 12.08 10.96 28.73
CA GLN A 208 13.48 10.94 28.32
C GLN A 208 13.72 9.75 27.39
N TRP A 209 13.91 10.03 26.10
CA TRP A 209 14.25 9.04 25.09
C TRP A 209 15.75 8.76 25.13
N GLN A 210 16.14 7.49 25.19
CA GLN A 210 17.55 7.12 25.08
C GLN A 210 17.96 6.84 23.63
N GLN A 211 17.00 6.45 22.80
CA GLN A 211 17.21 6.23 21.38
C GLN A 211 16.01 6.76 20.61
N GLU A 212 16.29 7.41 19.49
CA GLU A 212 15.29 7.97 18.58
C GLU A 212 15.68 7.72 17.12
N LEU A 213 14.68 7.48 16.28
CA LEU A 213 14.76 7.34 14.84
C LEU A 213 13.75 8.31 14.23
N SER A 214 14.15 9.00 13.17
CA SER A 214 13.25 9.93 12.50
C SER A 214 12.02 9.22 11.93
N TRP A 215 10.90 9.95 11.92
CA TRP A 215 9.64 9.41 11.42
C TRP A 215 9.74 9.01 9.94
N GLU A 216 10.46 9.79 9.12
CA GLU A 216 10.64 9.54 7.70
C GLU A 216 11.39 8.23 7.43
N GLU A 217 12.47 7.98 8.18
CA GLU A 217 13.25 6.76 8.03
C GLU A 217 12.48 5.54 8.51
N ALA A 218 11.74 5.66 9.61
CA ALA A 218 10.87 4.60 10.10
C ALA A 218 9.74 4.28 9.12
N ALA A 219 9.07 5.30 8.58
CA ALA A 219 8.05 5.17 7.56
C ALA A 219 8.60 4.50 6.29
N ARG A 220 9.79 4.91 5.83
CA ARG A 220 10.47 4.27 4.69
C ARG A 220 10.72 2.78 4.93
N ARG A 221 11.19 2.40 6.13
CA ARG A 221 11.42 0.99 6.48
C ARG A 221 10.13 0.18 6.54
N LEU A 222 9.05 0.75 7.10
CA LEU A 222 7.72 0.12 7.09
C LEU A 222 7.18 -0.05 5.67
N GLU A 223 7.30 0.98 4.84
CA GLU A 223 6.87 0.90 3.45
C GLU A 223 7.63 -0.18 2.70
N VAL A 224 8.95 -0.30 2.86
CA VAL A 224 9.74 -1.36 2.21
C VAL A 224 9.36 -2.75 2.72
N ALA A 225 8.98 -2.88 4.00
CA ALA A 225 8.50 -4.13 4.57
C ALA A 225 7.11 -4.51 4.03
N MET A 226 6.22 -3.54 3.88
CA MET A 226 4.83 -3.73 3.44
C MET A 226 4.72 -3.88 1.92
N TYR A 227 5.57 -3.17 1.19
CA TYR A 227 5.62 -3.12 -0.26
C TYR A 227 7.00 -3.62 -0.72
N PRO A 228 7.22 -4.95 -0.79
CA PRO A 228 8.52 -5.51 -1.20
C PRO A 228 9.03 -4.97 -2.54
N PHE A 229 8.14 -4.57 -3.45
CA PHE A 229 8.51 -3.95 -4.72
C PHE A 229 9.28 -2.64 -4.56
N LYS A 230 9.08 -1.89 -3.46
CA LYS A 230 9.88 -0.68 -3.14
C LYS A 230 11.35 -0.96 -2.84
N LYS A 231 11.76 -2.24 -2.76
CA LYS A 231 13.18 -2.62 -2.74
C LYS A 231 13.86 -2.41 -4.10
N VAL A 232 13.09 -2.25 -5.18
CA VAL A 232 13.60 -1.82 -6.48
C VAL A 232 13.55 -0.30 -6.53
N THR A 233 14.65 0.32 -6.94
CA THR A 233 14.67 1.77 -7.16
C THR A 233 14.01 2.06 -8.51
N TYR A 234 12.80 2.60 -8.47
CA TYR A 234 12.13 3.14 -9.64
C TYR A 234 12.48 4.60 -9.81
N LEU A 235 13.02 4.95 -10.97
CA LEU A 235 13.33 6.34 -11.32
C LEU A 235 12.15 6.97 -12.06
N PRO A 236 12.03 8.31 -12.05
CA PRO A 236 11.13 9.02 -12.97
C PRO A 236 11.38 8.59 -14.42
N PHE A 237 10.33 8.60 -15.25
CA PHE A 237 10.37 8.04 -16.60
C PHE A 237 11.58 8.51 -17.42
N THR A 238 11.75 9.83 -17.53
CA THR A 238 12.84 10.43 -18.31
C THR A 238 14.22 10.12 -17.74
N GLU A 239 14.37 10.24 -16.42
CA GLU A 239 15.62 9.93 -15.71
C GLU A 239 16.03 8.47 -15.86
N ALA A 240 15.07 7.54 -15.91
CA ALA A 240 15.32 6.13 -16.11
C ALA A 240 15.99 5.86 -17.48
N PHE A 241 15.47 6.48 -18.54
CA PHE A 241 16.04 6.35 -19.88
C PHE A 241 17.39 7.05 -20.02
N ASP A 242 17.57 8.21 -19.38
CA ASP A 242 18.86 8.90 -19.38
C ASP A 242 19.94 8.10 -18.64
N GLN A 243 19.60 7.52 -17.49
CA GLN A 243 20.50 6.60 -16.78
C GLN A 243 20.77 5.31 -17.56
N ALA A 244 19.76 4.76 -18.23
CA ALA A 244 19.92 3.57 -19.05
C ALA A 244 20.86 3.79 -20.23
N LYS A 245 20.79 4.97 -20.88
CA LYS A 245 21.74 5.38 -21.91
C LYS A 245 23.16 5.51 -21.33
N ALA A 246 23.30 6.20 -20.20
CA ALA A 246 24.60 6.42 -19.57
C ALA A 246 25.27 5.12 -19.09
N LYS A 247 24.49 4.15 -18.61
CA LYS A 247 24.98 2.87 -18.06
C LYS A 247 24.95 1.73 -19.09
N ASN A 248 24.49 1.98 -20.32
CA ASN A 248 24.22 0.99 -21.36
C ASN A 248 23.45 -0.24 -20.84
N LYS A 249 22.32 0.01 -20.16
CA LYS A 249 21.45 -1.03 -19.57
C LYS A 249 20.05 -1.00 -20.18
N LEU A 250 19.37 -2.15 -20.19
CA LEU A 250 17.96 -2.21 -20.56
C LEU A 250 17.08 -1.52 -19.51
N VAL A 251 15.95 -0.97 -19.97
CA VAL A 251 14.93 -0.38 -19.11
C VAL A 251 13.81 -1.38 -18.90
N HIS A 252 13.46 -1.61 -17.65
CA HIS A 252 12.23 -2.27 -17.26
C HIS A 252 11.18 -1.20 -16.95
N SER A 253 10.12 -1.11 -17.77
CA SER A 253 9.11 -0.05 -17.69
C SER A 253 7.74 -0.65 -17.44
N ILE A 254 7.04 -0.17 -16.40
CA ILE A 254 5.64 -0.52 -16.15
C ILE A 254 4.77 0.70 -16.44
N LEU A 255 3.84 0.58 -17.39
CA LEU A 255 2.93 1.65 -17.78
C LEU A 255 1.51 1.34 -17.32
N LEU A 256 0.93 2.26 -16.54
CA LEU A 256 -0.31 2.04 -15.80
C LEU A 256 -1.37 3.09 -16.18
N TRP A 257 -2.63 2.69 -16.26
CA TRP A 257 -3.73 3.67 -16.35
C TRP A 257 -4.04 4.38 -15.02
N GLY A 258 -3.70 3.76 -13.88
CA GLY A 258 -3.96 4.26 -12.52
C GLY A 258 -2.91 3.78 -11.52
N ALA A 259 -3.04 4.13 -10.25
CA ALA A 259 -2.11 3.68 -9.21
C ALA A 259 -2.17 2.15 -9.07
N LEU A 260 -1.04 1.46 -9.27
CA LEU A 260 -0.90 0.05 -8.93
C LEU A 260 0.02 -0.13 -7.73
N ASP A 261 -0.44 -1.00 -6.83
CA ASP A 261 0.37 -1.69 -5.85
C ASP A 261 0.76 -3.06 -6.44
N ASP A 262 1.80 -3.11 -7.26
CA ASP A 262 2.25 -4.36 -7.89
C ASP A 262 3.36 -5.04 -7.07
N HIS A 263 3.18 -6.33 -6.75
CA HIS A 263 4.07 -7.11 -5.88
C HIS A 263 4.82 -8.15 -6.71
N SER A 264 6.04 -7.83 -7.14
CA SER A 264 6.92 -8.80 -7.81
C SER A 264 8.14 -9.16 -6.95
N PRO A 265 8.32 -10.43 -6.55
CA PRO A 265 9.46 -10.88 -5.74
C PRO A 265 10.80 -11.02 -6.52
N ILE A 266 10.92 -10.45 -7.72
CA ILE A 266 12.09 -10.59 -8.61
C ILE A 266 13.07 -9.43 -8.43
N LEU A 267 13.44 -9.18 -7.18
CA LEU A 267 14.18 -7.98 -6.79
C LEU A 267 15.64 -8.02 -7.25
N ALA A 268 16.26 -9.21 -7.21
CA ALA A 268 17.67 -9.37 -7.59
C ALA A 268 17.90 -9.11 -9.09
N LEU A 269 17.11 -9.76 -9.96
CA LEU A 269 17.27 -9.61 -11.41
C LEU A 269 16.94 -8.18 -11.88
N LEU A 270 15.91 -7.55 -11.31
CA LEU A 270 15.54 -6.18 -11.63
C LEU A 270 16.65 -5.19 -11.25
N ASN A 271 17.23 -5.30 -10.05
CA ASN A 271 18.30 -4.41 -9.60
C ASN A 271 19.64 -4.65 -10.32
N GLU A 272 19.96 -5.90 -10.66
CA GLU A 272 21.22 -6.22 -11.33
C GLU A 272 21.20 -5.86 -12.82
N SER A 273 20.12 -6.21 -13.51
CA SER A 273 20.11 -6.26 -14.98
C SER A 273 19.36 -5.10 -15.65
N PHE A 274 18.54 -4.34 -14.93
CA PHE A 274 17.68 -3.30 -15.51
C PHE A 274 17.79 -1.95 -14.77
N ILE A 275 17.42 -0.87 -15.47
CA ILE A 275 16.97 0.38 -14.84
C ILE A 275 15.44 0.35 -14.83
N SER A 276 14.81 0.51 -13.67
CA SER A 276 13.36 0.37 -13.53
C SER A 276 12.65 1.72 -13.49
N THR A 277 11.49 1.81 -14.17
CA THR A 277 10.57 2.96 -14.11
C THR A 277 9.13 2.47 -14.06
N TRP A 278 8.27 3.25 -13.42
CA TRP A 278 6.82 3.14 -13.56
C TRP A 278 6.25 4.52 -13.88
N SER A 279 5.19 4.55 -14.67
CA SER A 279 4.62 5.83 -15.12
C SER A 279 3.14 5.69 -15.41
N LEU A 280 2.42 6.81 -15.32
CA LEU A 280 1.00 6.85 -15.65
C LEU A 280 0.82 7.13 -17.15
N VAL A 281 -0.19 6.52 -17.78
CA VAL A 281 -0.58 6.82 -19.17
C VAL A 281 -0.77 8.32 -19.35
N LYS A 282 -1.40 8.98 -18.36
CA LYS A 282 -1.63 10.42 -18.39
C LYS A 282 -0.33 11.24 -18.41
N GLU A 283 0.67 10.83 -17.64
CA GLU A 283 1.99 11.46 -17.61
C GLU A 283 2.68 11.34 -18.98
N LEU A 284 2.59 10.17 -19.62
CA LEU A 284 3.18 9.95 -20.94
C LEU A 284 2.42 10.69 -22.04
N GLU A 285 1.09 10.80 -21.97
CA GLU A 285 0.30 11.63 -22.86
C GLU A 285 0.71 13.11 -22.74
N ASP A 286 0.90 13.61 -21.52
CA ASP A 286 1.32 14.98 -21.28
C ASP A 286 2.77 15.21 -21.78
N LEU A 287 3.67 14.24 -21.59
CA LEU A 287 5.03 14.25 -22.16
C LEU A 287 5.04 14.20 -23.69
N GLN A 288 4.13 13.42 -24.30
CA GLN A 288 4.00 13.35 -25.76
C GLN A 288 3.49 14.69 -26.34
N ASN A 289 2.70 15.44 -25.58
CA ASN A 289 2.21 16.75 -25.99
C ASN A 289 3.18 17.89 -25.66
N ASN A 290 4.20 17.65 -24.83
CA ASN A 290 5.21 18.64 -24.48
C ASN A 290 6.27 18.79 -25.60
N GLN A 291 6.41 20.01 -26.12
CA GLN A 291 7.33 20.34 -27.23
C GLN A 291 8.77 20.62 -26.78
N GLU A 292 9.04 20.69 -25.46
CA GLU A 292 10.35 21.11 -24.94
C GLU A 292 11.46 20.08 -25.18
N ASN A 293 11.14 18.79 -25.25
CA ASN A 293 12.13 17.74 -25.46
C ASN A 293 11.65 16.68 -26.46
N PRO A 294 12.05 16.80 -27.75
CA PRO A 294 11.67 15.85 -28.80
C PRO A 294 12.06 14.40 -28.50
N SER A 295 13.16 14.18 -27.75
CA SER A 295 13.59 12.83 -27.40
C SER A 295 12.65 12.18 -26.38
N HIS A 296 12.17 12.94 -25.39
CA HIS A 296 11.20 12.44 -24.40
C HIS A 296 9.83 12.22 -25.04
N GLN A 297 9.42 13.10 -25.96
CA GLN A 297 8.22 12.92 -26.76
C GLN A 297 8.25 11.60 -27.55
N GLN A 298 9.39 11.30 -28.17
CA GLN A 298 9.59 10.04 -28.89
C GLN A 298 9.53 8.82 -27.95
N LEU A 299 10.18 8.89 -26.78
CA LEU A 299 10.12 7.82 -25.78
C LEU A 299 8.68 7.55 -25.33
N ALA A 300 7.94 8.60 -24.98
CA ALA A 300 6.55 8.49 -24.58
C ALA A 300 5.69 7.88 -25.69
N GLY A 301 5.88 8.30 -26.95
CA GLY A 301 5.17 7.76 -28.10
C GLY A 301 5.39 6.27 -28.32
N LEU A 302 6.64 5.79 -28.20
CA LEU A 302 6.96 4.36 -28.35
C LEU A 302 6.31 3.49 -27.26
N HIS A 303 6.18 4.01 -26.04
CA HIS A 303 5.54 3.30 -24.93
C HIS A 303 4.03 3.29 -25.06
N LEU A 304 3.42 4.43 -25.43
CA LEU A 304 1.99 4.54 -25.67
C LEU A 304 1.53 3.68 -26.86
N GLU A 305 2.37 3.46 -27.87
CA GLU A 305 2.04 2.57 -29.00
C GLU A 305 1.86 1.11 -28.56
N LYS A 306 2.66 0.65 -27.59
CA LYS A 306 2.60 -0.74 -27.09
C LYS A 306 1.66 -0.93 -25.92
N TYR A 307 1.16 0.16 -25.36
CA TYR A 307 0.27 0.12 -24.22
C TYR A 307 -1.07 -0.53 -24.57
N SER A 308 -1.45 -1.53 -23.78
CA SER A 308 -2.82 -2.05 -23.72
C SER A 308 -3.37 -1.94 -22.31
N PHE A 309 -4.65 -1.60 -22.19
CA PHE A 309 -5.31 -1.44 -20.90
C PHE A 309 -5.36 -2.77 -20.09
N PRO A 310 -5.24 -2.75 -18.75
CA PRO A 310 -5.03 -1.60 -17.86
C PRO A 310 -3.56 -1.30 -17.52
N VAL A 311 -2.68 -2.28 -17.76
CA VAL A 311 -1.26 -2.23 -17.38
C VAL A 311 -0.46 -3.00 -18.42
N GLU A 312 0.63 -2.40 -18.86
CA GLU A 312 1.57 -3.01 -19.78
C GLU A 312 2.98 -3.00 -19.17
N MET A 313 3.57 -4.17 -19.03
CA MET A 313 4.97 -4.34 -18.61
C MET A 313 5.85 -4.44 -19.85
N MET A 314 6.94 -3.68 -19.90
CA MET A 314 7.79 -3.55 -21.08
C MET A 314 9.28 -3.67 -20.72
N ILE A 315 10.03 -4.27 -21.62
CA ILE A 315 11.50 -4.26 -21.64
C ILE A 315 11.92 -3.45 -22.85
N CYS A 316 12.70 -2.42 -22.61
CA CYS A 316 13.06 -1.42 -23.60
C CYS A 316 14.58 -1.25 -23.69
N LEU A 317 15.05 -0.91 -24.89
CA LEU A 317 16.40 -0.39 -25.10
C LEU A 317 16.51 1.05 -24.55
N PRO A 318 17.73 1.57 -24.29
CA PRO A 318 17.94 2.96 -23.84
C PRO A 318 17.35 4.04 -24.76
N ASN A 319 17.14 3.71 -26.04
CA ASN A 319 16.51 4.61 -27.02
C ASN A 319 14.97 4.55 -27.02
N GLY A 320 14.36 3.75 -26.12
CA GLY A 320 12.91 3.58 -26.00
C GLY A 320 12.30 2.48 -26.88
N THR A 321 13.09 1.80 -27.72
CA THR A 321 12.56 0.69 -28.52
C THR A 321 12.15 -0.48 -27.60
N VAL A 322 10.87 -0.85 -27.66
CA VAL A 322 10.31 -1.97 -26.89
C VAL A 322 10.74 -3.29 -27.53
N VAL A 323 11.48 -4.13 -26.80
CA VAL A 323 11.98 -5.43 -27.27
C VAL A 323 11.12 -6.61 -26.81
N HIS A 324 10.43 -6.42 -25.68
CA HIS A 324 9.50 -7.40 -25.14
C HIS A 324 8.46 -6.70 -24.29
N HIS A 325 7.21 -7.15 -24.30
CA HIS A 325 6.15 -6.61 -23.48
C HIS A 325 5.11 -7.68 -23.16
N ILE A 326 4.38 -7.47 -22.06
CA ILE A 326 3.28 -8.32 -21.65
C ILE A 326 2.20 -7.48 -20.93
N ASN A 327 0.96 -7.69 -21.34
CA ASN A 327 -0.20 -7.07 -20.71
C ASN A 327 -0.57 -7.80 -19.40
N ALA A 328 -0.98 -7.04 -18.37
CA ALA A 328 -1.31 -7.62 -17.08
C ALA A 328 -2.50 -8.60 -17.13
N ASN A 329 -3.50 -8.40 -17.99
CA ASN A 329 -4.61 -9.36 -18.11
C ASN A 329 -4.11 -10.71 -18.62
N TYR A 330 -3.29 -10.70 -19.67
CA TYR A 330 -2.70 -11.92 -20.21
C TYR A 330 -1.76 -12.60 -19.21
N PHE A 331 -0.99 -11.81 -18.46
CA PHE A 331 -0.16 -12.31 -17.37
C PHE A 331 -0.99 -13.00 -16.28
N LEU A 332 -2.11 -12.41 -15.84
CA LEU A 332 -3.02 -13.01 -14.87
C LEU A 332 -3.69 -14.28 -15.42
N ASP A 333 -4.04 -14.30 -16.71
CA ASP A 333 -4.64 -15.47 -17.34
C ASP A 333 -3.68 -16.66 -17.33
N ILE A 334 -2.42 -16.47 -17.74
CA ILE A 334 -1.39 -17.54 -17.74
C ILE A 334 -1.14 -18.05 -16.32
N THR A 335 -1.10 -17.15 -15.34
CA THR A 335 -0.72 -17.48 -13.96
C THR A 335 -1.87 -18.08 -13.16
N SER A 336 -3.11 -17.95 -13.65
CA SER A 336 -4.31 -18.56 -13.08
C SER A 336 -4.56 -20.02 -13.53
N MET A 337 -3.84 -20.51 -14.54
CA MET A 337 -4.00 -21.87 -15.06
C MET A 337 -3.42 -22.92 -14.11
N LYS A 338 -4.11 -24.05 -13.95
CA LYS A 338 -3.60 -25.18 -13.17
C LYS A 338 -2.43 -25.83 -13.92
N PRO A 339 -1.40 -26.35 -13.22
CA PRO A 339 -0.26 -27.02 -13.85
C PRO A 339 -0.64 -28.16 -14.81
N GLU A 340 -1.83 -28.73 -14.63
CA GLU A 340 -2.39 -29.87 -15.37
C GLU A 340 -2.89 -29.50 -16.78
N ASP A 341 -3.16 -28.22 -17.05
CA ASP A 341 -3.73 -27.74 -18.33
C ASP A 341 -2.66 -27.23 -19.32
N ILE A 342 -1.36 -27.36 -18.98
CA ILE A 342 -0.22 -26.73 -19.67
C ILE A 342 0.47 -27.71 -20.65
N GLU A 343 -0.31 -28.44 -21.45
CA GLU A 343 0.29 -29.34 -22.46
C GLU A 343 0.56 -28.69 -23.83
N ASN A 344 0.10 -27.46 -24.10
CA ASN A 344 0.19 -26.89 -25.47
C ASN A 344 0.56 -25.40 -25.61
N HIS A 345 1.08 -24.73 -24.58
CA HIS A 345 1.67 -23.40 -24.73
C HIS A 345 3.18 -23.44 -24.44
N VAL A 346 3.93 -22.55 -25.12
CA VAL A 346 5.40 -22.47 -25.25
C VAL A 346 6.16 -22.28 -23.91
N PHE A 347 5.48 -22.46 -22.77
CA PHE A 347 5.95 -22.19 -21.43
C PHE A 347 6.02 -23.50 -20.63
N SER A 348 7.18 -24.16 -20.69
CA SER A 348 7.48 -25.35 -19.86
C SER A 348 7.95 -24.89 -18.48
N PHE A 349 7.17 -25.17 -17.44
CA PHE A 349 7.54 -24.90 -16.06
C PHE A 349 8.58 -25.91 -15.60
N SER A 350 9.84 -25.47 -15.40
CA SER A 350 10.85 -26.28 -14.71
C SER A 350 10.54 -26.34 -13.20
N SER A 351 10.64 -27.54 -12.64
CA SER A 351 10.20 -28.03 -11.33
C SER A 351 10.80 -27.40 -10.06
N THR A 352 11.15 -26.12 -10.06
CA THR A 352 11.55 -25.39 -8.85
C THR A 352 10.33 -24.74 -8.20
N PHE A 353 10.25 -24.84 -6.88
CA PHE A 353 9.16 -24.38 -5.98
C PHE A 353 8.91 -22.85 -6.01
N GLU A 354 8.72 -22.25 -7.18
CA GLU A 354 8.40 -20.83 -7.38
C GLU A 354 6.92 -20.68 -7.77
N ASP A 355 6.27 -19.63 -7.27
CA ASP A 355 4.89 -19.30 -7.61
C ASP A 355 4.74 -19.07 -9.13
N PRO A 356 3.65 -19.56 -9.78
CA PRO A 356 3.44 -19.38 -11.21
C PRO A 356 3.57 -17.94 -11.70
N SER A 357 3.14 -16.95 -10.90
CA SER A 357 3.29 -15.54 -11.27
C SER A 357 4.75 -15.09 -11.24
N THR A 358 5.48 -15.48 -10.20
CA THR A 358 6.92 -15.24 -10.07
C THR A 358 7.70 -15.92 -11.19
N ALA A 359 7.41 -17.19 -11.49
CA ALA A 359 8.06 -17.94 -12.55
C ALA A 359 7.79 -17.33 -13.94
N THR A 360 6.54 -16.94 -14.20
CA THR A 360 6.14 -16.30 -15.46
C THR A 360 6.80 -14.94 -15.63
N TYR A 361 6.84 -14.15 -14.57
CA TYR A 361 7.49 -12.84 -14.60
C TYR A 361 9.02 -12.96 -14.73
N MET A 362 9.63 -13.98 -14.08
CA MET A 362 11.05 -14.30 -14.23
C MET A 362 11.38 -14.65 -15.68
N GLN A 363 10.52 -15.45 -16.32
CA GLN A 363 10.68 -15.83 -17.70
C GLN A 363 10.51 -14.64 -18.65
N PHE A 364 9.53 -13.75 -18.39
CA PHE A 364 9.37 -12.49 -19.10
C PHE A 364 10.66 -11.65 -19.05
N LEU A 365 11.24 -11.46 -17.86
CA LEU A 365 12.49 -10.71 -17.71
C LEU A 365 13.67 -11.38 -18.44
N LYS A 366 13.84 -12.70 -18.30
CA LYS A 366 14.89 -13.47 -18.98
C LYS A 366 14.77 -13.40 -20.50
N GLU A 367 13.55 -13.50 -21.02
CA GLU A 367 13.28 -13.38 -22.45
C GLU A 367 13.56 -11.95 -22.95
N GLY A 368 13.21 -10.94 -22.15
CA GLY A 368 13.59 -9.55 -22.38
C GLY A 368 15.10 -9.36 -22.48
N LEU A 369 15.88 -9.95 -21.56
CA LEU A 369 17.35 -9.95 -21.63
C LEU A 369 17.86 -10.65 -22.89
N ARG A 370 17.32 -11.84 -23.20
CA ARG A 370 17.73 -12.63 -24.37
C ARG A 370 17.53 -11.86 -25.68
N ARG A 371 16.43 -11.09 -25.79
CA ARG A 371 16.13 -10.26 -26.97
C ARG A 371 16.87 -8.93 -26.97
N GLY A 372 17.02 -8.29 -25.81
CA GLY A 372 17.52 -6.93 -25.69
C GLY A 372 19.05 -6.84 -25.63
N LEU A 373 19.74 -7.75 -24.92
CA LEU A 373 21.20 -7.68 -24.76
C LEU A 373 21.96 -7.68 -26.10
N PRO A 374 21.60 -8.49 -27.12
CA PRO A 374 22.28 -8.44 -28.42
C PRO A 374 22.08 -7.13 -29.18
N LEU A 375 21.07 -6.35 -28.81
CA LEU A 375 20.70 -5.08 -29.45
C LEU A 375 21.27 -3.86 -28.71
N LEU A 376 21.83 -4.04 -27.52
CA LEU A 376 22.63 -3.02 -26.85
C LEU A 376 23.96 -2.88 -27.61
N GLN A 377 24.03 -1.88 -28.48
CA GLN A 377 25.30 -1.51 -29.10
C GLN A 377 26.22 -0.87 -28.04
N PRO A 378 27.55 -1.04 -28.13
CA PRO A 378 28.50 -0.34 -27.28
C PRO A 378 28.40 1.18 -27.37
#